data_AF-A0AAE5CQ96-F1
#
_entry.id   AF-A0AAE5CQ96-F1
#
_cell.length_a   1.000
_cell.length_b   1.000
_cell.length_c   1.000
_cell.angle_alpha   90.00
_cell.angle_beta   90.00
_cell.angle_gamma   90.00
#
_symmetry.space_group_name_H-M   'P 1'
#
loop_
_entity.id
_entity.type
_entity.pdbx_description
1 polymer ?
#
loop_
_entity_poly.entity_id
_entity_poly.type
_entity_poly.pdbx_seq_one_letter_code
_entity_poly.pdbx_strand_id
1 'polypeptide(L)'
;MFVEGRIFDLFALLVSTGLMGIFMYLARQGMEIGVRSIPGFEAIDEAVGRAAEMGKPLHFTPGFGGLVAATFAGLEVLGHVTKLAAQYDVRLIVTVSQPETFAVTEQVMKQAYLEASKPEAFRPEDCRFISTDQWAYASGVIGVLYREQVASNIMIGQFAAEALILAEAGATIGAIQIAGTTNAYQIPFFVVACDYVILGDEMFAAGAHFGKNEYHLGSLRAEDIVKAICIGFMIVGAIMVTSGSNALVTLLSK
;
A
#
# COMPACT_ATOMS: atom_id res chain seq x y z
N MET A 1 -11.06 -13.34 -34.74
CA MET A 1 -9.89 -13.00 -35.57
C MET A 1 -8.92 -12.28 -34.65
N PHE A 2 -7.79 -12.90 -34.31
CA PHE A 2 -6.79 -12.26 -33.44
C PHE A 2 -6.14 -11.11 -34.22
N VAL A 3 -5.90 -9.98 -33.54
CA VAL A 3 -5.18 -8.84 -34.12
C VAL A 3 -3.74 -9.27 -34.41
N GLU A 4 -3.26 -9.00 -35.62
CA GLU A 4 -1.91 -9.33 -36.06
C GLU A 4 -0.88 -8.63 -35.13
N GLY A 5 0.16 -9.34 -34.68
CA GLY A 5 1.17 -8.79 -33.76
C GLY A 5 0.80 -8.84 -32.28
N ARG A 6 -0.26 -9.56 -31.88
CA ARG A 6 -0.69 -9.72 -30.47
C ARG A 6 -0.74 -11.16 -29.97
N ILE A 7 -0.16 -12.11 -30.71
CA ILE A 7 -0.20 -13.52 -30.33
C ILE A 7 0.65 -13.74 -29.07
N PHE A 8 1.81 -13.10 -29.00
CA PHE A 8 2.68 -13.12 -27.85
C PHE A 8 2.01 -12.49 -26.63
N ASP A 9 1.37 -11.32 -26.78
CA ASP A 9 0.63 -10.66 -25.69
C ASP A 9 -0.45 -11.57 -25.10
N LEU A 10 -1.21 -12.25 -25.96
CA LEU A 10 -2.22 -13.20 -25.53
C LEU A 10 -1.60 -14.41 -24.81
N PHE A 11 -0.49 -14.95 -25.33
CA PHE A 11 0.22 -16.04 -24.68
C PHE A 11 0.74 -15.63 -23.30
N ALA A 12 1.37 -14.45 -23.20
CA ALA A 12 1.86 -13.90 -21.94
C ALA A 12 0.72 -13.70 -20.93
N LEU A 13 -0.44 -13.19 -21.38
CA LEU A 13 -1.63 -13.04 -20.55
C LEU A 13 -2.16 -14.39 -20.03
N LEU A 14 -2.23 -15.40 -20.90
CA LEU A 14 -2.70 -16.74 -20.51
C LEU A 14 -1.74 -17.41 -19.52
N VAL A 15 -0.43 -17.27 -19.75
CA VAL A 15 0.59 -17.81 -18.84
C VAL A 15 0.55 -17.10 -17.49
N SER A 16 0.52 -15.76 -17.45
CA SER A 16 0.48 -15.02 -16.18
C SER A 16 -0.80 -15.30 -15.39
N THR A 17 -1.96 -15.31 -16.05
CA THR A 17 -3.24 -15.64 -15.43
C THR A 17 -3.28 -17.10 -14.95
N GLY A 18 -2.73 -18.03 -15.74
CA GLY A 18 -2.62 -19.44 -15.37
C GLY A 18 -1.72 -19.64 -14.15
N LEU A 19 -0.57 -18.99 -14.10
CA LEU A 19 0.33 -19.01 -12.94
C LEU A 19 -0.36 -18.44 -11.69
N MET A 20 -1.05 -17.30 -11.80
CA MET A 20 -1.83 -16.75 -10.67
C MET A 20 -2.85 -17.77 -10.16
N GLY A 21 -3.66 -18.35 -11.04
CA GLY A 21 -4.65 -19.36 -10.65
C GLY A 21 -4.04 -20.60 -10.00
N ILE A 22 -2.91 -21.09 -10.52
CA ILE A 22 -2.19 -22.25 -9.98
C ILE A 22 -1.67 -21.95 -8.57
N PHE A 23 -0.95 -20.85 -8.36
CA PHE A 23 -0.38 -20.55 -7.04
C PHE A 23 -1.44 -20.16 -6.02
N MET A 24 -2.52 -19.49 -6.42
CA MET A 24 -3.68 -19.27 -5.54
C MET A 24 -4.32 -20.61 -5.13
N TYR A 25 -4.46 -21.56 -6.06
CA TYR A 25 -4.96 -22.90 -5.73
C TYR A 25 -4.02 -23.68 -4.81
N LEU A 26 -2.71 -23.65 -5.07
CA LEU A 26 -1.72 -24.33 -4.26
C LEU A 26 -1.61 -23.74 -2.85
N ALA A 27 -1.67 -22.42 -2.72
CA ALA A 27 -1.71 -21.76 -1.41
C ALA A 27 -2.91 -22.24 -0.58
N ARG A 28 -4.08 -22.38 -1.21
CA ARG A 28 -5.28 -22.96 -0.56
C ARG A 28 -5.17 -24.43 -0.19
N GLN A 29 -4.28 -25.18 -0.83
CA GLN A 29 -3.99 -26.57 -0.47
C GLN A 29 -2.97 -26.67 0.68
N GLY A 30 -2.60 -25.54 1.29
CA GLY A 30 -1.65 -25.49 2.41
C GLY A 30 -0.19 -25.43 1.96
N MET A 31 0.10 -25.04 0.72
CA MET A 31 1.47 -24.72 0.32
C MET A 31 1.98 -23.53 1.14
N GLU A 32 3.00 -23.75 1.96
CA GLU A 32 3.64 -22.68 2.71
C GLU A 32 4.37 -21.73 1.73
N ILE A 33 3.83 -20.52 1.59
CA ILE A 33 4.45 -19.44 0.82
C ILE A 33 5.07 -18.48 1.83
N GLY A 34 6.40 -18.50 1.92
CA GLY A 34 7.14 -17.55 2.75
C GLY A 34 7.10 -16.16 2.15
N VAL A 35 6.52 -15.21 2.88
CA VAL A 35 6.61 -13.77 2.57
C VAL A 35 7.75 -13.20 3.37
N ARG A 36 8.68 -12.49 2.72
CA ARG A 36 9.73 -11.77 3.44
C ARG A 36 9.10 -10.72 4.35
N SER A 37 9.75 -10.40 5.45
CA SER A 37 9.27 -9.27 6.23
C SER A 37 9.50 -7.94 5.51
N ILE A 38 8.58 -7.00 5.73
CA ILE A 38 8.61 -5.65 5.17
C ILE A 38 8.76 -4.71 6.37
N PRO A 39 9.93 -4.04 6.53
CA PRO A 39 10.20 -3.21 7.71
C PRO A 39 9.13 -2.15 7.99
N GLY A 40 8.54 -1.57 6.93
CA GLY A 40 7.46 -0.59 7.09
C GLY A 40 6.17 -1.16 7.68
N PHE A 41 5.88 -2.45 7.51
CA PHE A 41 4.76 -3.10 8.18
C PHE A 41 5.09 -3.43 9.64
N GLU A 42 6.31 -3.91 9.93
CA GLU A 42 6.74 -4.18 11.30
C GLU A 42 6.78 -2.91 12.16
N ALA A 43 7.15 -1.78 11.56
CA ALA A 43 7.19 -0.48 12.24
C ALA A 43 5.81 0.02 12.70
N ILE A 44 4.71 -0.53 12.18
CA ILE A 44 3.35 -0.12 12.58
C ILE A 44 3.11 -0.45 14.05
N ASP A 45 3.50 -1.65 14.50
CA ASP A 45 3.34 -2.05 15.90
C ASP A 45 4.11 -1.11 16.85
N GLU A 46 5.34 -0.75 16.48
CA GLU A 46 6.16 0.24 17.19
C GLU A 46 5.48 1.62 17.20
N ALA A 47 4.99 2.07 16.04
CA ALA A 47 4.35 3.38 15.91
C ALA A 47 3.07 3.50 16.76
N VAL A 48 2.28 2.43 16.88
CA VAL A 48 1.09 2.38 17.76
C VAL A 48 1.51 2.31 19.22
N GLY A 49 2.49 1.47 19.57
CA GLY A 49 3.00 1.35 20.94
C GLY A 49 3.56 2.67 21.46
N ARG A 50 4.38 3.36 20.66
CA ARG A 50 4.91 4.69 20.99
C ARG A 50 3.80 5.73 21.18
N ALA A 51 2.76 5.70 20.34
CA ALA A 51 1.63 6.60 20.49
C ALA A 51 0.88 6.36 21.83
N ALA A 52 0.74 5.10 22.24
CA ALA A 52 0.19 4.74 23.55
C ALA A 52 1.06 5.26 24.70
N GLU A 53 2.38 5.05 24.65
CA GLU A 53 3.33 5.52 25.67
C GLU A 53 3.36 7.04 25.81
N MET A 54 3.25 7.77 24.69
CA MET A 54 3.27 9.23 24.67
C MET A 54 1.92 9.86 25.00
N GLY A 55 0.83 9.08 25.05
CA GLY A 55 -0.54 9.59 25.22
C GLY A 55 -0.97 10.53 24.08
N LYS A 56 -0.43 10.32 22.88
CA LYS A 56 -0.66 11.17 21.69
C LYS A 56 -1.39 10.39 20.61
N PRO A 57 -2.21 11.05 19.76
CA PRO A 57 -2.94 10.36 18.71
C PRO A 57 -2.00 9.88 17.58
N LEU A 58 -2.50 8.91 16.82
CA LEU A 58 -1.98 8.49 15.53
C LEU A 58 -2.66 9.29 14.42
N HIS A 59 -1.94 9.52 13.33
CA HIS A 59 -2.51 9.99 12.07
C HIS A 59 -2.35 8.92 10.99
N PHE A 60 -3.41 8.70 10.20
CA PHE A 60 -3.36 7.89 8.99
C PHE A 60 -3.94 8.64 7.80
N THR A 61 -3.38 8.42 6.62
CA THR A 61 -4.00 8.86 5.37
C THR A 61 -3.77 7.89 4.20
N PRO A 62 -4.81 7.57 3.40
CA PRO A 62 -4.67 6.84 2.15
C PRO A 62 -4.22 7.72 0.96
N GLY A 63 -3.96 9.01 1.20
CA GLY A 63 -3.52 9.97 0.20
C GLY A 63 -4.65 10.69 -0.55
N PHE A 64 -4.27 11.40 -1.62
CA PHE A 64 -5.17 12.23 -2.43
C PHE A 64 -6.05 11.42 -3.40
N GLY A 65 -5.65 10.20 -3.75
CA GLY A 65 -6.33 9.40 -4.78
C GLY A 65 -7.72 8.88 -4.39
N GLY A 66 -8.51 8.58 -5.41
CA GLY A 66 -9.78 7.86 -5.29
C GLY A 66 -9.58 6.36 -5.04
N LEU A 67 -10.62 5.56 -5.24
CA LEU A 67 -10.56 4.10 -5.07
C LEU A 67 -9.80 3.41 -6.21
N VAL A 68 -8.48 3.36 -6.08
CA VAL A 68 -7.56 2.61 -6.96
C VAL A 68 -6.85 1.52 -6.16
N ALA A 69 -6.12 0.63 -6.85
CA ALA A 69 -5.42 -0.49 -6.22
C ALA A 69 -4.54 -0.05 -5.03
N ALA A 70 -3.81 1.06 -5.18
CA ALA A 70 -2.99 1.63 -4.12
C ALA A 70 -3.80 2.01 -2.87
N THR A 71 -4.93 2.68 -3.06
CA THR A 71 -5.85 3.09 -1.99
C THR A 71 -6.44 1.86 -1.28
N PHE A 72 -6.82 0.81 -2.01
CA PHE A 72 -7.31 -0.43 -1.40
C PHE A 72 -6.26 -1.11 -0.53
N ALA A 73 -5.01 -1.17 -0.99
CA ALA A 73 -3.91 -1.68 -0.18
C ALA A 73 -3.70 -0.83 1.08
N GLY A 74 -3.78 0.50 0.96
CA GLY A 74 -3.76 1.41 2.10
C GLY A 74 -4.91 1.19 3.09
N LEU A 75 -6.13 0.96 2.59
CA LEU A 75 -7.30 0.67 3.42
C LEU A 75 -7.19 -0.67 4.16
N GLU A 76 -6.53 -1.67 3.57
CA GLU A 76 -6.23 -2.93 4.23
C GLU A 76 -5.28 -2.72 5.43
N VAL A 77 -4.23 -1.90 5.24
CA VAL A 77 -3.35 -1.49 6.34
C VAL A 77 -4.11 -0.67 7.39
N LEU A 78 -4.98 0.26 6.97
CA LEU A 78 -5.81 1.04 7.88
C LEU A 78 -6.67 0.16 8.78
N GLY A 79 -7.26 -0.92 8.25
CA GLY A 79 -8.04 -1.87 9.04
C GLY A 79 -7.21 -2.46 10.18
N HIS A 80 -5.98 -2.88 9.87
CA HIS A 80 -5.04 -3.38 10.88
C HIS A 80 -4.64 -2.30 11.90
N VAL A 81 -4.22 -1.11 11.44
CA VAL A 81 -3.84 0.02 12.30
C VAL A 81 -4.98 0.43 13.22
N THR A 82 -6.22 0.49 12.70
CA THR A 82 -7.40 0.87 13.49
C THR A 82 -7.71 -0.17 14.56
N LYS A 83 -7.63 -1.46 14.22
CA LYS A 83 -7.83 -2.55 15.17
C LYS A 83 -6.79 -2.50 16.29
N LEU A 84 -5.53 -2.28 15.93
CA LEU A 84 -4.42 -2.19 16.88
C LEU A 84 -4.57 -0.96 17.78
N ALA A 85 -4.85 0.22 17.20
CA ALA A 85 -5.09 1.45 17.94
C ALA A 85 -6.26 1.30 18.94
N ALA A 86 -7.35 0.64 18.53
CA ALA A 86 -8.46 0.33 19.43
C ALA A 86 -8.05 -0.59 20.59
N GLN A 87 -7.23 -1.62 20.33
CA GLN A 87 -6.74 -2.53 21.37
C GLN A 87 -5.88 -1.80 22.42
N TYR A 88 -5.02 -0.89 21.98
CA TYR A 88 -4.14 -0.09 22.85
C TYR A 88 -4.78 1.20 23.39
N ASP A 89 -6.07 1.44 23.13
CA ASP A 89 -6.78 2.67 23.54
C ASP A 89 -6.11 3.96 23.01
N VAL A 90 -5.53 3.88 21.81
CA VAL A 90 -4.90 5.01 21.13
C VAL A 90 -5.91 5.64 20.16
N ARG A 91 -6.07 6.96 20.24
CA ARG A 91 -6.88 7.71 19.28
C ARG A 91 -6.21 7.70 17.89
N LEU A 92 -6.93 7.24 16.87
CA LEU A 92 -6.52 7.29 15.48
C LEU A 92 -7.32 8.33 14.70
N ILE A 93 -6.65 9.33 14.13
CA ILE A 93 -7.26 10.35 13.27
C ILE A 93 -6.92 10.01 11.82
N VAL A 94 -7.92 9.96 10.96
CA VAL A 94 -7.76 9.62 9.54
C VAL A 94 -8.20 10.78 8.66
N THR A 95 -7.33 11.25 7.77
CA THR A 95 -7.68 12.31 6.82
C THR A 95 -7.80 11.77 5.40
N VAL A 96 -8.89 12.13 4.72
CA VAL A 96 -9.23 11.61 3.39
C VAL A 96 -9.59 12.76 2.44
N SER A 97 -9.18 12.62 1.17
CA SER A 97 -9.43 13.64 0.14
C SER A 97 -10.70 13.40 -0.68
N GLN A 98 -10.95 12.16 -1.10
CA GLN A 98 -12.06 11.85 -2.02
C GLN A 98 -13.31 11.36 -1.28
N PRO A 99 -14.53 11.77 -1.69
CA PRO A 99 -15.78 11.37 -1.02
C PRO A 99 -16.02 9.85 -1.00
N GLU A 100 -15.72 9.17 -2.10
CA GLU A 100 -15.85 7.71 -2.20
C GLU A 100 -14.85 7.00 -1.28
N THR A 101 -13.62 7.50 -1.20
CA THR A 101 -12.61 6.97 -0.28
C THR A 101 -13.03 7.22 1.17
N PHE A 102 -13.64 8.38 1.48
CA PHE A 102 -14.11 8.71 2.82
C PHE A 102 -15.16 7.71 3.32
N ALA A 103 -16.17 7.40 2.50
CA ALA A 103 -17.22 6.45 2.87
C ALA A 103 -16.67 5.04 3.15
N VAL A 104 -15.71 4.58 2.33
CA VAL A 104 -15.07 3.27 2.56
C VAL A 104 -14.16 3.30 3.78
N THR A 105 -13.42 4.39 3.99
CA THR A 105 -12.52 4.58 5.14
C THR A 105 -13.29 4.48 6.46
N GLU A 106 -14.41 5.21 6.57
CA GLU A 106 -15.24 5.19 7.77
C GLU A 106 -15.76 3.77 8.06
N GLN A 107 -16.19 3.05 7.03
CA GLN A 107 -16.68 1.69 7.17
C GLN A 107 -15.58 0.71 7.59
N VAL A 108 -14.36 0.83 7.03
CA VAL A 108 -13.19 0.05 7.44
C VAL A 108 -12.87 0.30 8.91
N MET A 109 -12.84 1.57 9.33
CA MET A 109 -12.58 1.92 10.73
C MET A 109 -13.63 1.33 11.66
N LYS A 110 -14.92 1.53 11.35
CA LYS A 110 -16.04 1.00 12.14
C LYS A 110 -15.97 -0.52 12.29
N GLN A 111 -15.68 -1.23 11.20
CA GLN A 111 -15.54 -2.67 11.20
C GLN A 111 -14.34 -3.12 12.06
N ALA A 112 -13.21 -2.42 11.99
CA ALA A 112 -12.03 -2.72 12.79
C ALA A 112 -12.28 -2.52 14.30
N TYR A 113 -13.01 -1.48 14.71
CA TYR A 113 -13.43 -1.29 16.11
C TYR A 113 -14.38 -2.40 16.59
N LEU A 114 -15.28 -2.87 15.73
CA LEU A 114 -16.16 -4.01 16.02
C LEU A 114 -15.35 -5.30 16.24
N GLU A 115 -14.37 -5.58 15.37
CA GLU A 115 -13.47 -6.73 15.51
C GLU A 115 -12.54 -6.64 16.72
N ALA A 116 -12.22 -5.42 17.16
CA ALA A 116 -11.50 -5.17 18.42
C ALA A 116 -12.40 -5.28 19.66
N SER A 117 -13.69 -5.63 19.51
CA SER A 117 -14.68 -5.69 20.59
C SER A 117 -14.87 -4.37 21.34
N LYS A 118 -14.63 -3.23 20.67
CA LYS A 118 -14.79 -1.86 21.21
C LYS A 118 -15.64 -0.97 20.28
N PRO A 119 -16.85 -1.40 19.86
CA PRO A 119 -17.67 -0.62 18.92
C PRO A 119 -18.06 0.76 19.46
N GLU A 120 -18.27 0.90 20.78
CA GLU A 120 -18.64 2.16 21.43
C GLU A 120 -17.50 3.20 21.48
N ALA A 121 -16.26 2.76 21.27
CA ALA A 121 -15.10 3.66 21.22
C ALA A 121 -14.91 4.30 19.83
N PHE A 122 -15.64 3.82 18.81
CA PHE A 122 -15.57 4.38 17.46
C PHE A 122 -16.19 5.77 17.43
N ARG A 123 -15.42 6.73 16.91
CA ARG A 123 -15.81 8.12 16.73
C ARG A 123 -15.78 8.48 15.25
N PRO A 124 -16.92 8.64 14.59
CA PRO A 124 -16.98 9.05 13.18
C PRO A 124 -16.19 10.34 12.89
N GLU A 125 -16.14 11.27 13.85
CA GLU A 125 -15.41 12.55 13.75
C GLU A 125 -13.88 12.42 13.66
N ASP A 126 -13.34 11.24 13.99
CA ASP A 126 -11.92 10.95 13.80
C ASP A 126 -11.61 10.60 12.33
N CYS A 127 -12.62 10.27 11.51
CA CYS A 127 -12.50 10.22 10.06
C CYS A 127 -12.86 11.60 9.48
N ARG A 128 -11.91 12.26 8.83
CA ARG A 128 -12.04 13.65 8.39
C ARG A 128 -11.91 13.76 6.88
N PHE A 129 -13.01 14.09 6.22
CA PHE A 129 -12.97 14.59 4.84
C PHE A 129 -12.40 16.01 4.84
N ILE A 130 -11.33 16.26 4.10
CA ILE A 130 -10.66 17.56 4.07
C ILE A 130 -11.05 18.37 2.84
N SER A 131 -10.69 17.89 1.64
CA SER A 131 -11.01 18.52 0.36
C SER A 131 -10.64 17.61 -0.80
N THR A 132 -11.36 17.74 -1.92
CA THR A 132 -11.02 17.13 -3.21
C THR A 132 -9.98 17.93 -4.00
N ASP A 133 -9.67 19.16 -3.57
CA ASP A 133 -8.55 19.93 -4.12
C ASP A 133 -7.25 19.55 -3.42
N GLN A 134 -6.22 19.23 -4.20
CA GLN A 134 -4.97 18.64 -3.70
C GLN A 134 -4.23 19.53 -2.70
N TRP A 135 -4.22 20.84 -2.90
CA TRP A 135 -3.47 21.77 -2.04
C TRP A 135 -4.28 22.18 -0.82
N ALA A 136 -5.60 22.30 -0.97
CA ALA A 136 -6.49 22.44 0.18
C ALA A 136 -6.44 21.18 1.06
N TYR A 137 -6.40 20.00 0.45
CA TYR A 137 -6.20 18.72 1.12
C TYR A 137 -4.90 18.72 1.91
N ALA A 138 -3.77 18.99 1.24
CA ALA A 138 -2.45 19.04 1.88
C ALA A 138 -2.44 20.02 3.06
N SER A 139 -2.91 21.24 2.86
CA SER A 139 -2.97 22.28 3.90
C SER A 139 -3.82 21.86 5.10
N GLY A 140 -4.95 21.18 4.86
CA GLY A 140 -5.81 20.68 5.91
C GLY A 140 -5.16 19.55 6.72
N VAL A 141 -4.49 18.61 6.05
CA VAL A 141 -3.73 17.53 6.71
C VAL A 141 -2.61 18.10 7.56
N ILE A 142 -1.81 19.03 7.03
CA ILE A 142 -0.77 19.74 7.78
C ILE A 142 -1.38 20.40 9.03
N GLY A 143 -2.51 21.10 8.87
CA GLY A 143 -3.21 21.69 10.00
C GLY A 143 -3.63 20.67 11.07
N VAL A 144 -4.04 19.47 10.67
CA VAL A 144 -4.35 18.37 11.61
C VAL A 144 -3.09 17.91 12.34
N LEU A 145 -2.00 17.64 11.61
CA LEU A 145 -0.73 17.20 12.21
C LEU A 145 -0.22 18.20 13.27
N TYR A 146 -0.19 19.49 12.94
CA TYR A 146 0.29 20.53 13.85
C TYR A 146 -0.63 20.77 15.06
N ARG A 147 -1.96 20.69 14.91
CA ARG A 147 -2.88 20.89 16.03
C ARG A 147 -2.92 19.70 16.99
N GLU A 148 -2.92 18.48 16.44
CA GLU A 148 -3.05 17.26 17.23
C GLU A 148 -1.70 16.77 17.78
N GLN A 149 -0.57 17.27 17.24
CA GLN A 149 0.77 16.91 17.66
C GLN A 149 0.97 15.38 17.73
N VAL A 150 0.58 14.69 16.65
CA VAL A 150 0.51 13.23 16.58
C VAL A 150 1.86 12.57 16.89
N ALA A 151 1.84 11.38 17.49
CA ALA A 151 3.05 10.61 17.74
C ALA A 151 3.61 9.94 16.48
N SER A 152 2.72 9.53 15.58
CA SER A 152 3.07 8.84 14.33
C SER A 152 2.14 9.28 13.20
N ASN A 153 2.69 9.40 12.01
CA ASN A 153 2.00 9.72 10.77
C ASN A 153 2.21 8.57 9.77
N ILE A 154 1.12 7.89 9.44
CA ILE A 154 1.11 6.74 8.54
C ILE A 154 0.47 7.17 7.22
N MET A 155 1.21 7.08 6.12
CA MET A 155 0.83 7.57 4.80
C MET A 155 0.92 6.44 3.78
N ILE A 156 -0.14 5.64 3.63
CA ILE A 156 -0.10 4.43 2.79
C ILE A 156 -1.27 4.46 1.81
N GLY A 157 -0.97 4.58 0.51
CA GLY A 157 -1.98 4.64 -0.54
C GLY A 157 -1.54 5.41 -1.78
N GLN A 158 -2.48 6.18 -2.35
CA GLN A 158 -2.27 6.91 -3.60
C GLN A 158 -1.92 8.37 -3.34
N PHE A 159 -0.67 8.72 -3.62
CA PHE A 159 -0.14 10.06 -3.45
C PHE A 159 0.35 10.69 -4.75
N ALA A 160 0.30 12.01 -4.79
CA ALA A 160 0.87 12.84 -5.84
C ALA A 160 1.81 13.89 -5.23
N ALA A 161 1.87 15.10 -5.78
CA ALA A 161 2.81 16.16 -5.39
C ALA A 161 2.73 16.60 -3.92
N GLU A 162 1.64 16.27 -3.21
CA GLU A 162 1.48 16.53 -1.78
C GLU A 162 2.35 15.62 -0.88
N ALA A 163 2.83 14.49 -1.41
CA ALA A 163 3.55 13.45 -0.64
C ALA A 163 4.67 14.01 0.24
N LEU A 164 5.60 14.77 -0.36
CA LEU A 164 6.75 15.34 0.35
C LEU A 164 6.31 16.32 1.44
N ILE A 165 5.32 17.17 1.13
CA ILE A 165 4.85 18.20 2.05
C ILE A 165 4.23 17.57 3.30
N LEU A 166 3.45 16.50 3.12
CA LEU A 166 2.86 15.78 4.25
C LEU A 166 3.94 15.09 5.10
N ALA A 167 4.94 14.49 4.46
CA ALA A 167 6.06 13.85 5.15
C ALA A 167 6.89 14.86 5.95
N GLU A 168 7.24 16.00 5.36
CA GLU A 168 7.98 17.06 6.04
C GLU A 168 7.20 17.66 7.22
N ALA A 169 5.89 17.85 7.08
CA ALA A 169 5.05 18.34 8.16
C ALA A 169 5.05 17.37 9.36
N GLY A 170 4.94 16.07 9.09
CA GLY A 170 5.04 15.03 10.11
C GLY A 170 6.42 14.97 10.77
N ALA A 171 7.49 15.06 9.97
CA ALA A 171 8.86 15.10 10.47
C ALA A 171 9.12 16.33 11.36
N THR A 172 8.55 17.50 11.00
CA THR A 172 8.73 18.75 11.75
C THR A 172 8.16 18.68 13.17
N ILE A 173 7.09 17.93 13.38
CA ILE A 173 6.49 17.72 14.72
C ILE A 173 7.12 16.53 15.47
N GLY A 174 8.14 15.89 14.89
CA GLY A 174 8.84 14.75 15.49
C GLY A 174 8.02 13.45 15.53
N ALA A 175 7.04 13.31 14.64
CA ALA A 175 6.23 12.10 14.52
C ALA A 175 6.98 11.04 13.71
N ILE A 176 6.88 9.76 14.11
CA ILE A 176 7.37 8.65 13.28
C ILE A 176 6.63 8.69 11.94
N GLN A 177 7.37 8.64 10.84
CA GLN A 177 6.83 8.62 9.49
C GLN A 177 6.91 7.21 8.89
N ILE A 178 5.76 6.61 8.62
CA ILE A 178 5.67 5.35 7.86
C ILE A 178 4.91 5.66 6.57
N ALA A 179 5.52 5.39 5.42
CA ALA A 179 4.92 5.72 4.14
C ALA A 179 4.91 4.56 3.15
N GLY A 180 3.97 4.55 2.21
CA GLY A 180 3.85 3.56 1.16
C GLY A 180 3.05 4.07 -0.02
N THR A 181 3.58 3.88 -1.23
CA THR A 181 2.86 4.23 -2.46
C THR A 181 3.38 3.46 -3.67
N THR A 182 2.50 3.23 -4.65
CA THR A 182 2.86 2.65 -5.96
C THR A 182 3.30 3.70 -6.97
N ASN A 183 3.18 4.98 -6.65
CA ASN A 183 3.59 6.05 -7.55
C ASN A 183 5.11 6.22 -7.55
N ALA A 184 5.78 5.72 -8.59
CA ALA A 184 7.22 5.75 -8.75
C ALA A 184 7.85 7.16 -8.63
N TYR A 185 7.08 8.22 -8.95
CA TYR A 185 7.57 9.60 -8.82
C TYR A 185 7.62 10.10 -7.36
N GLN A 186 6.83 9.51 -6.47
CA GLN A 186 6.72 9.95 -5.06
C GLN A 186 7.57 9.10 -4.11
N ILE A 187 7.89 7.86 -4.49
CA ILE A 187 8.72 6.96 -3.68
C ILE A 187 10.03 7.63 -3.23
N PRO A 188 10.81 8.33 -4.08
CA PRO A 188 12.05 8.98 -3.63
C PRO A 188 11.84 10.03 -2.54
N PHE A 189 10.72 10.76 -2.57
CA PHE A 189 10.41 11.74 -1.54
C PHE A 189 10.13 11.08 -0.19
N PHE A 190 9.36 9.99 -0.18
CA PHE A 190 9.15 9.22 1.05
C PHE A 190 10.44 8.58 1.56
N VAL A 191 11.30 8.05 0.69
CA VAL A 191 12.59 7.46 1.10
C VAL A 191 13.49 8.48 1.81
N VAL A 192 13.43 9.75 1.42
CA VAL A 192 14.25 10.81 2.04
C VAL A 192 13.59 11.39 3.29
N ALA A 193 12.26 11.49 3.33
CA ALA A 193 11.53 12.21 4.37
C ALA A 193 10.93 11.32 5.47
N CYS A 194 10.87 10.00 5.29
CA CYS A 194 10.22 9.08 6.21
C CYS A 194 11.20 8.09 6.87
N ASP A 195 10.87 7.63 8.08
CA ASP A 195 11.67 6.64 8.82
C ASP A 195 11.57 5.25 8.19
N TYR A 196 10.36 4.87 7.74
CA TYR A 196 10.10 3.59 7.10
C TYR A 196 9.27 3.77 5.82
N VAL A 197 9.67 3.07 4.76
CA VAL A 197 9.01 3.15 3.45
C VAL A 197 8.72 1.76 2.89
N ILE A 198 7.45 1.55 2.53
CA ILE A 198 6.95 0.40 1.79
C ILE A 198 7.05 0.75 0.30
N LEU A 199 7.87 0.02 -0.43
CA LEU A 199 8.25 0.37 -1.80
C LEU A 199 7.28 -0.24 -2.81
N GLY A 200 6.48 0.61 -3.47
CA GLY A 200 5.78 0.22 -4.67
C GLY A 200 4.79 -0.92 -4.46
N ASP A 201 5.06 -2.04 -5.12
CA ASP A 201 4.28 -3.26 -5.09
C ASP A 201 4.32 -4.02 -3.75
N GLU A 202 5.30 -3.73 -2.88
CA GLU A 202 5.33 -4.23 -1.50
C GLU A 202 4.02 -3.92 -0.74
N MET A 203 3.37 -2.80 -1.09
CA MET A 203 2.13 -2.38 -0.47
C MET A 203 0.99 -3.39 -0.69
N PHE A 204 1.01 -4.12 -1.80
CA PHE A 204 0.01 -5.16 -2.09
C PHE A 204 0.20 -6.44 -1.27
N ALA A 205 1.33 -6.58 -0.56
CA ALA A 205 1.55 -7.67 0.37
C ALA A 205 0.84 -7.47 1.72
N ALA A 206 0.20 -6.32 1.97
CA ALA A 206 -0.46 -6.00 3.24
C ALA A 206 -1.40 -7.12 3.72
N GLY A 207 -2.30 -7.60 2.86
CA GLY A 207 -3.23 -8.68 3.23
C GLY A 207 -2.61 -10.05 3.44
N ALA A 208 -1.51 -10.33 2.75
CA ALA A 208 -0.71 -11.51 3.01
C ALA A 208 0.01 -11.39 4.37
N HIS A 209 0.45 -10.19 4.73
CA HIS A 209 1.20 -9.90 5.95
C HIS A 209 0.31 -9.92 7.19
N PHE A 210 -0.78 -9.16 7.22
CA PHE A 210 -1.65 -9.02 8.39
C PHE A 210 -2.78 -10.06 8.45
N GLY A 211 -3.35 -10.42 7.31
CA GLY A 211 -4.48 -11.36 7.24
C GLY A 211 -4.09 -12.81 7.03
N LYS A 212 -2.83 -13.10 6.64
CA LYS A 212 -2.36 -14.41 6.15
C LYS A 212 -3.32 -15.03 5.14
N ASN A 213 -3.95 -14.20 4.31
CA ASN A 213 -4.92 -14.66 3.33
C ASN A 213 -4.22 -15.50 2.26
N GLU A 214 -4.56 -16.80 2.21
CA GLU A 214 -3.98 -17.78 1.28
C GLU A 214 -4.09 -17.33 -0.18
N TYR A 215 -5.15 -16.61 -0.56
CA TYR A 215 -5.30 -16.07 -1.91
C TYR A 215 -4.24 -14.99 -2.22
N HIS A 216 -4.00 -14.06 -1.29
CA HIS A 216 -3.01 -13.00 -1.46
C HIS A 216 -1.59 -13.56 -1.45
N LEU A 217 -1.34 -14.58 -0.63
CA LEU A 217 -0.06 -15.31 -0.60
C LEU A 217 0.22 -15.98 -1.96
N GLY A 218 -0.77 -16.70 -2.49
CA GLY A 218 -0.66 -17.34 -3.80
C GLY A 218 -0.46 -16.35 -4.95
N SER A 219 -1.21 -15.24 -4.96
CA SER A 219 -1.04 -14.22 -5.99
C SER A 219 0.32 -13.54 -5.94
N LEU A 220 0.83 -13.23 -4.74
CA LEU A 220 2.14 -12.61 -4.57
C LEU A 220 3.26 -13.52 -5.12
N ARG A 221 3.18 -14.82 -4.82
CA ARG A 221 4.15 -15.79 -5.35
C ARG A 221 4.13 -15.89 -6.87
N ALA A 222 2.94 -15.89 -7.48
CA ALA A 222 2.81 -15.88 -8.92
C ALA A 222 3.40 -14.61 -9.54
N GLU A 223 3.15 -13.46 -8.92
CA GLU A 223 3.65 -12.17 -9.36
C GLU A 223 5.19 -12.13 -9.37
N ASP A 224 5.83 -12.64 -8.31
CA ASP A 224 7.29 -12.73 -8.21
C ASP A 224 7.88 -13.64 -9.30
N ILE A 225 7.22 -14.76 -9.61
CA ILE A 225 7.67 -15.68 -10.66
C ILE A 225 7.54 -15.04 -12.03
N VAL A 226 6.42 -14.36 -12.31
CA VAL A 226 6.22 -13.63 -13.57
C VAL A 226 7.27 -12.52 -13.70
N LYS A 227 7.54 -11.75 -12.64
CA LYS A 227 8.62 -10.76 -12.61
C LYS A 227 9.98 -11.38 -12.90
N ALA A 228 10.33 -12.51 -12.28
CA ALA A 228 11.59 -13.21 -12.52
C ALA A 228 11.72 -13.68 -13.98
N ILE A 229 10.64 -14.18 -14.58
CA ILE A 229 10.59 -14.57 -16.00
C ILE A 229 10.83 -13.35 -16.89
N CYS A 230 10.15 -12.23 -16.63
CA CYS A 230 10.33 -10.98 -17.37
C CYS A 230 11.77 -10.45 -17.27
N ILE A 231 12.38 -10.48 -16.07
CA ILE A 231 13.78 -10.11 -15.87
C ILE A 231 14.71 -11.02 -16.68
N GLY A 232 14.46 -12.33 -16.70
CA GLY A 232 15.18 -13.28 -17.55
C GLY A 232 15.09 -12.93 -19.04
N PHE A 233 13.89 -12.63 -19.54
CA PHE A 233 13.69 -12.20 -20.93
C PHE A 233 14.42 -10.90 -21.24
N MET A 234 14.43 -9.92 -20.34
CA MET A 234 15.16 -8.67 -20.52
C MET A 234 16.67 -8.90 -20.60
N ILE A 235 17.24 -9.74 -19.72
CA ILE A 235 18.67 -10.06 -19.73
C ILE A 235 19.06 -10.81 -21.00
N VAL A 236 18.33 -11.86 -21.36
CA VAL A 236 18.58 -12.65 -22.58
C VAL A 236 18.42 -11.76 -23.82
N GLY A 237 17.38 -10.93 -23.86
CA GLY A 237 17.14 -9.99 -24.95
C GLY A 237 18.27 -8.99 -25.12
N ALA A 238 18.75 -8.41 -24.01
CA ALA A 238 19.89 -7.50 -24.03
C ALA A 238 21.13 -8.18 -24.63
N ILE A 239 21.47 -9.39 -24.17
CA ILE A 239 22.64 -10.15 -24.66
C ILE A 239 22.50 -10.47 -26.16
N MET A 240 21.32 -10.93 -26.59
CA MET A 240 21.08 -11.31 -27.98
C MET A 240 21.19 -10.11 -28.91
N VAL A 241 20.56 -8.98 -28.55
CA VAL A 241 20.62 -7.75 -29.34
C VAL A 241 22.04 -7.21 -29.41
N THR A 242 22.78 -7.19 -28.30
CA THR A 242 24.19 -6.79 -28.28
C THR A 242 25.07 -7.71 -29.16
N SER A 243 24.71 -9.00 -29.26
CA SER A 243 25.41 -9.97 -30.11
C SER A 243 24.95 -9.95 -31.59
N GLY A 244 24.07 -9.01 -31.97
CA GLY A 244 23.58 -8.84 -33.34
C GLY A 244 22.40 -9.74 -33.72
N SER A 245 21.78 -10.45 -32.77
CA SER A 245 20.61 -11.29 -33.01
C SER A 245 19.32 -10.60 -32.57
N ASN A 246 18.41 -10.37 -33.52
CA ASN A 246 17.08 -9.80 -33.26
C ASN A 246 16.00 -10.87 -33.02
N ALA A 247 16.38 -12.15 -32.90
CA ALA A 247 15.41 -13.25 -32.86
C ALA A 247 14.38 -13.13 -31.72
N LEU A 248 14.80 -12.68 -30.54
CA LEU A 248 13.88 -12.46 -29.42
C LEU A 248 12.94 -11.28 -29.67
N VAL A 249 13.46 -10.17 -30.23
CA VAL A 249 12.64 -9.00 -30.60
C VAL A 249 11.56 -9.38 -31.62
N THR A 250 11.93 -10.18 -32.63
CA THR A 250 10.99 -10.68 -33.63
C THR A 250 9.96 -11.66 -33.05
N LEU A 251 10.30 -12.40 -32.00
CA LEU A 251 9.35 -13.27 -31.30
C LEU A 251 8.33 -12.44 -30.51
N LEU A 252 8.81 -11.42 -29.79
CA LEU A 252 7.97 -10.53 -28.98
C LEU A 252 7.04 -9.65 -29.81
N SER A 253 7.36 -9.40 -31.09
CA SER A 253 6.55 -8.57 -31.98
C SER A 253 5.43 -9.31 -32.72
N LYS A 254 5.20 -10.61 -32.42
CA LYS A 254 4.18 -11.45 -33.07
C LYS A 254 2.91 -11.54 -32.23
#